data_AF-E9J5B1-F1
#
_entry.id   AF-E9J5B1-F1
#
_cell.length_a   1.000
_cell.length_b   1.000
_cell.length_c   1.000
_cell.angle_alpha   90.00
_cell.angle_beta   90.00
_cell.angle_gamma   90.00
#
_symmetry.space_group_name_H-M   'P 1'
#
loop_
_entity.id
_entity.type
_entity.pdbx_description
1 polymer ?
#
loop_
_entity_poly.entity_id
_entity_poly.type
_entity_poly.pdbx_seq_one_letter_code
_entity_poly.pdbx_strand_id
1 'polypeptide(L)' 'MQTIKCVVVGDGAVVFDNYAVTVMIGGEPYTLGLFDTAGQEDYDRLRPLSYPQTDVFLVCFSVVSPSSFENVKEK' A
#
# COMPACT_ATOMS: atom_id res chain seq x y z
N MET A 1 17.94 13.39 0.20
CA MET A 1 17.17 12.50 -0.68
C MET A 1 15.79 12.37 -0.07
N GLN A 2 14.75 12.76 -0.79
CA GLN A 2 13.38 12.73 -0.28
C GLN A 2 12.84 11.30 -0.40
N THR A 3 12.18 10.81 0.65
CA THR A 3 11.53 9.50 0.65
C THR A 3 10.03 9.71 0.56
N ILE A 4 9.36 8.94 -0.30
CA ILE A 4 7.91 8.86 -0.40
C ILE A 4 7.52 7.46 0.07
N LYS A 5 6.84 7.38 1.21
CA LYS A 5 6.29 6.14 1.74
C LYS A 5 4.87 5.94 1.23
N CYS A 6 4.69 4.89 0.44
CA CYS A 6 3.40 4.41 -0.02
C CYS A 6 3.01 3.14 0.74
N VAL A 7 1.79 3.13 1.30
CA VAL A 7 1.19 1.92 1.86
C VAL A 7 0.13 1.40 0.91
N VAL A 8 0.24 0.13 0.52
CA VAL A 8 -0.73 -0.55 -0.35
C VAL A 8 -1.76 -1.25 0.52
N VAL A 9 -3.04 -1.00 0.25
CA VAL A 9 -4.19 -1.57 0.96
C VAL A 9 -5.16 -2.15 -0.06
N GLY A 10 -5.57 -3.40 0.13
CA GLY A 10 -6.55 -4.08 -0.70
C GLY A 10 -7.05 -5.34 0.00
N ASP A 11 -7.89 -6.13 -0.66
CA ASP A 11 -8.42 -7.39 -0.15
C ASP A 11 -7.63 -8.64 -0.62
N GLY A 12 -6.54 -8.42 -1.37
CA GLY A 12 -5.66 -9.47 -1.88
C GLY A 12 -4.90 -10.22 -0.78
N ALA A 13 -4.67 -11.52 -1.00
CA ALA A 13 -3.85 -12.37 -0.14
C ALA A 13 -2.36 -12.15 -0.43
N VAL A 14 -1.82 -10.99 -0.08
CA VAL A 14 -0.37 -10.73 -0.15
C VAL A 14 0.23 -10.81 1.25
N VAL A 15 1.38 -11.46 1.36
CA VAL A 15 2.20 -11.46 2.58
C VAL A 15 3.01 -10.16 2.57
N PHE A 16 3.07 -9.48 3.72
CA PHE A 16 3.80 -8.23 3.92
C PHE A 16 5.17 -8.25 3.23
N ASP A 17 5.38 -7.31 2.31
CA ASP A 17 6.66 -7.07 1.68
C ASP A 17 6.96 -5.57 1.65
N ASN A 18 8.24 -5.24 1.77
CA ASN A 18 8.73 -3.88 1.75
C ASN A 18 9.72 -3.74 0.60
N TYR A 19 9.35 -2.93 -0.39
CA TYR A 19 10.18 -2.67 -1.55
C TYR A 19 10.57 -1.19 -1.59
N ALA A 20 11.79 -0.89 -2.01
CA ALA A 20 12.24 0.49 -2.17
C ALA A 20 13.00 0.66 -3.49
N VAL A 21 12.67 1.72 -4.23
CA VAL A 21 13.30 2.04 -5.51
C VAL A 21 13.58 3.53 -5.61
N THR A 22 14.68 3.90 -6.25
CA THR A 22 14.98 5.30 -6.58
C THR A 22 14.36 5.65 -7.93
N VAL A 23 13.58 6.73 -7.97
CA VAL A 23 12.91 7.26 -9.16
C VAL A 23 13.25 8.73 -9.38
N MET A 24 13.24 9.18 -10.63
CA MET A 24 13.45 10.59 -10.98
C MET A 24 12.11 11.29 -11.17
N ILE A 25 11.84 12.34 -10.40
CA ILE A 25 10.61 13.15 -10.50
C ILE A 25 11.04 14.59 -10.73
N GLY A 26 10.69 15.16 -11.89
CA GLY A 26 11.07 16.54 -12.23
C GLY A 26 12.58 16.79 -12.31
N GLY A 27 13.39 15.75 -12.56
CA GLY A 27 14.86 15.84 -12.58
C GLY A 27 15.53 15.64 -11.22
N GLU A 28 14.76 15.49 -10.14
CA GLU A 28 15.26 15.24 -8.79
C GLU A 28 15.08 13.75 -8.39
N PRO A 29 16.04 13.14 -7.67
CA PRO A 29 15.94 11.76 -7.22
C PRO A 29 15.12 11.61 -5.94
N TYR A 30 14.16 10.68 -5.96
CA TYR A 30 13.29 10.31 -4.83
C TYR A 30 13.41 8.82 -4.54
N THR A 31 13.34 8.44 -3.27
CA THR A 31 13.20 7.04 -2.86
C THR A 31 11.72 6.73 -2.64
N LEU A 32 11.16 5.89 -3.48
CA LEU A 32 9.79 5.39 -3.34
C LEU A 32 9.82 4.09 -2.53
N GLY A 33 9.25 4.11 -1.33
CA GLY A 33 9.04 2.92 -0.51
C GLY A 33 7.60 2.40 -0.67
N LEU A 34 7.46 1.13 -1.03
CA LEU A 34 6.19 0.41 -1.11
C LEU A 34 6.11 -0.54 0.09
N PHE A 35 5.07 -0.36 0.91
CA PHE A 35 4.77 -1.19 2.08
C PHE A 35 3.47 -1.93 1.79
N ASP A 36 3.57 -3.21 1.43
CA ASP A 36 2.39 -4.03 1.15
C ASP A 36 1.74 -4.51 2.45
N THR A 37 0.41 -4.57 2.49
CA THR A 37 -0.33 -5.01 3.67
C THR A 37 -1.26 -6.15 3.32
N ALA A 38 -1.36 -7.13 4.22
CA ALA A 38 -2.27 -8.25 4.02
C ALA A 38 -3.74 -7.79 4.00
N GLY A 39 -4.50 -8.23 2.99
CA GLY A 39 -5.91 -7.90 2.82
C GLY A 39 -6.89 -8.74 3.65
N GLN A 40 -6.39 -9.83 4.23
CA GLN A 40 -7.15 -10.74 5.08
C GLN A 40 -7.49 -10.08 6.43
N GLU A 41 -8.69 -10.36 6.95
CA GLU A 41 -9.22 -9.78 8.20
C GLU A 41 -8.35 -10.12 9.42
N ASP A 42 -7.70 -11.29 9.42
CA ASP A 42 -6.78 -11.71 10.48
C ASP A 42 -5.63 -10.71 10.73
N TYR A 43 -5.31 -9.89 9.71
CA TYR A 43 -4.25 -8.87 9.78
C TYR A 43 -4.78 -7.44 9.96
N ASP A 44 -6.09 -7.24 10.11
CA ASP A 44 -6.69 -5.90 10.28
C ASP A 44 -6.12 -5.15 11.48
N ARG A 45 -5.73 -5.86 12.55
CA ARG A 45 -5.10 -5.25 13.73
C ARG A 45 -3.62 -4.89 13.51
N LEU A 46 -2.96 -5.56 12.57
CA LEU A 46 -1.54 -5.35 12.27
C LEU A 46 -1.35 -4.30 11.18
N ARG A 47 -2.30 -4.16 10.26
CA ARG A 47 -2.25 -3.19 9.15
C ARG A 47 -1.96 -1.75 9.60
N PRO A 48 -2.58 -1.21 10.68
CA PRO A 48 -2.29 0.14 11.15
C PRO A 48 -0.84 0.37 11.59
N LEU A 49 -0.07 -0.68 11.88
CA LEU A 49 1.35 -0.56 12.22
C LEU A 49 2.21 -0.08 11.03
N SER A 50 1.73 -0.28 9.80
CA SER A 50 2.39 0.22 8.58
C SER A 50 2.09 1.69 8.29
N TYR A 51 1.06 2.28 8.92
CA TYR A 51 0.54 3.62 8.57
C TYR A 51 1.35 4.82 9.09
N PRO A 52 2.12 4.75 10.19
CA PRO A 52 2.89 5.91 10.67
C PRO A 52 3.81 6.46 9.58
N GLN A 53 3.82 7.79 9.44
CA GLN A 53 4.64 8.52 8.46
C GLN A 53 4.37 8.11 6.99
N THR A 54 3.16 7.66 6.68
CA THR A 54 2.76 7.38 5.29
C THR A 54 2.46 8.69 4.56
N ASP A 55 3.05 8.86 3.38
CA ASP A 55 2.79 10.01 2.52
C ASP A 55 1.58 9.75 1.61
N VAL A 56 1.43 8.51 1.14
CA VAL A 56 0.39 8.11 0.17
C VAL A 56 -0.18 6.73 0.52
N PHE A 57 -1.51 6.59 0.44
CA PHE A 57 -2.18 5.29 0.43
C PHE A 57 -2.56 4.91 -0.99
N LEU A 58 -2.22 3.67 -1.39
CA LEU A 58 -2.64 3.06 -2.64
C LEU A 58 -3.73 2.04 -2.33
N VAL A 59 -4.99 2.42 -2.58
CA VAL A 59 -6.14 1.54 -2.35
C VAL A 59 -6.44 0.77 -3.62
N CYS A 60 -6.33 -0.55 -3.56
CA CYS A 60 -6.38 -1.44 -4.71
C CYS A 60 -7.61 -2.36 -4.65
N PHE A 61 -8.20 -2.59 -5.82
CA PHE A 61 -9.25 -3.59 -6.04
C PHE A 61 -9.04 -4.23 -7.42
N SER A 62 -9.63 -5.40 -7.61
CA SER A 62 -9.60 -6.14 -8.87
C SER A 62 -10.80 -5.81 -9.75
N VAL A 63 -10.54 -5.36 -10.98
CA VAL A 63 -11.59 -5.02 -11.97
C VAL A 63 -12.41 -6.22 -12.42
N VAL A 64 -11.91 -7.45 -12.21
CA VAL A 64 -12.63 -8.70 -12.51
C VAL A 64 -13.30 -9.31 -11.28
N SER A 65 -13.16 -8.68 -10.10
CA SER A 65 -13.78 -9.11 -8.85
C SER A 65 -14.55 -7.95 -8.21
N PRO A 66 -15.82 -7.73 -8.58
CA PRO A 66 -16.62 -6.64 -8.02
C PRO A 66 -16.67 -6.62 -6.49
N SER A 67 -16.60 -7.78 -5.82
CA SER A 67 -16.53 -7.86 -4.36
C SER A 67 -15.32 -7.12 -3.79
N SER A 68 -14.17 -7.16 -4.47
CA SER A 68 -12.98 -6.41 -4.03
C SER A 68 -13.16 -4.90 -4.08
N PHE A 69 -13.97 -4.40 -5.01
CA PHE A 69 -14.31 -2.98 -5.08
C PHE A 69 -15.26 -2.58 -3.95
N GLU A 70 -16.26 -3.41 -3.65
CA GLU A 70 -17.15 -3.11 -2.52
C GLU A 70 -16.42 -3.11 -1.18
N ASN A 71 -15.46 -4.04 -1.00
CA ASN A 71 -14.61 -4.13 0.19
C ASN A 71 -13.78 -2.86 0.44
N VAL A 72 -13.50 -2.03 -0.58
CA VAL A 72 -12.74 -0.76 -0.41
C VAL A 72 -13.38 0.16 0.63
N LYS A 73 -14.71 0.17 0.74
CA LYS A 73 -15.43 1.02 1.70
C LYS A 73 -15.21 0.59 3.16
N GLU A 74 -14.79 -0.65 3.37
CA GLU A 74 -14.62 -1.27 4.68
C GLU A 74 -13.14 -1.28 5.14
N LYS A 75 -12.21 -0.78 4.32
CA LYS A 75 -10.76 -0.78 4.58
C LYS A 75 -10.21 0.55 5.06
#